data_AF-A0A4Q1EX71-F1
#
_entry.id   AF-A0A4Q1EX71-F1
#
_cell.length_a   1.000
_cell.length_b   1.000
_cell.length_c   1.000
_cell.angle_alpha   90.00
_cell.angle_beta   90.00
_cell.angle_gamma   90.00
#
_symmetry.space_group_name_H-M   'P 1'
#
loop_
_entity.id
_entity.type
_entity.pdbx_description
1 polymer ?
#
loop_
_entity_poly.entity_id
_entity_poly.type
_entity_poly.pdbx_seq_one_letter_code
_entity_poly.pdbx_strand_id
1 'polypeptide(L)'
;MGDSSVYIGYLRATSAFAIGLLFYYIADFWFKNKSLAKESTYIVQEKTNSTKLTDIFEAINRGDGSFMPLFMTTDSFFVNKIRELCPKINDTELEVCALIKLGLTTKEIAIATNSTYKAIESIKYRVRKKLNLDSGINLMLFFNEI
;
A
#
# COMPACT_ATOMS: atom_id res chain seq x y z
N MET A 1 -47.56 -33.30 -48.55
CA MET A 1 -46.97 -33.48 -47.21
C MET A 1 -45.58 -32.85 -47.23
N GLY A 2 -45.30 -31.87 -46.38
CA GLY A 2 -43.95 -31.28 -46.29
C GLY A 2 -43.07 -32.15 -45.41
N ASP A 3 -41.88 -32.52 -45.90
CA ASP A 3 -40.97 -33.43 -45.20
C ASP A 3 -40.48 -32.81 -43.88
N SER A 4 -40.83 -33.48 -42.78
CA SER A 4 -40.48 -33.11 -41.41
C SER A 4 -38.96 -33.10 -41.16
N SER A 5 -38.16 -33.74 -42.03
CA SER A 5 -36.70 -33.73 -41.98
C SER A 5 -36.09 -32.34 -42.24
N VAL A 6 -36.72 -31.51 -43.08
CA VAL A 6 -36.24 -30.16 -43.42
C VAL A 6 -36.41 -29.21 -42.23
N TYR A 7 -37.51 -29.32 -41.50
CA TYR A 7 -37.78 -28.50 -40.30
C TYR A 7 -36.84 -28.82 -39.14
N ILE A 8 -36.50 -30.09 -38.95
CA ILE A 8 -35.56 -30.54 -37.92
C ILE A 8 -34.14 -29.99 -38.19
N GLY A 9 -33.75 -29.86 -39.46
CA GLY A 9 -32.51 -29.20 -39.87
C GLY A 9 -32.49 -27.70 -39.52
N TYR A 10 -33.57 -26.99 -39.82
CA TYR A 10 -33.72 -25.56 -39.51
C TYR A 10 -33.71 -25.28 -37.99
N LEU A 11 -34.39 -26.11 -37.19
CA LEU A 11 -34.46 -25.96 -35.73
C LEU A 11 -33.10 -26.17 -35.04
N ARG A 12 -32.21 -26.98 -35.63
CA ARG A 12 -30.83 -27.16 -35.16
C ARG A 12 -29.92 -25.99 -35.56
N ALA A 13 -30.17 -25.37 -36.71
CA ALA A 13 -29.38 -24.23 -37.17
C ALA A 13 -29.70 -22.94 -36.39
N THR A 14 -30.96 -22.68 -36.07
CA THR A 14 -31.37 -21.49 -35.30
C THR A 14 -30.93 -21.55 -33.84
N SER A 15 -30.88 -22.75 -33.25
CA SER A 15 -30.41 -22.93 -31.87
C SER A 15 -28.91 -22.67 -31.73
N ALA A 16 -28.08 -23.08 -32.71
CA ALA A 16 -26.65 -22.77 -32.73
C ALA A 16 -26.37 -21.25 -32.82
N PHE A 17 -27.15 -20.53 -33.64
CA PHE A 17 -27.01 -19.08 -33.78
C PHE A 17 -27.44 -18.33 -32.52
N ALA A 18 -28.55 -18.75 -31.90
CA ALA A 18 -29.02 -18.20 -30.64
C ALA A 18 -28.01 -18.41 -29.50
N ILE A 19 -27.38 -19.59 -29.43
CA ILE A 19 -26.32 -19.88 -28.44
C ILE A 19 -25.09 -18.99 -28.68
N GLY A 20 -24.70 -18.76 -29.93
CA GLY A 20 -23.59 -17.87 -30.27
C GLY A 20 -23.85 -16.42 -29.85
N LEU A 21 -25.06 -15.91 -30.08
CA LEU A 21 -25.47 -14.58 -29.62
C LEU A 21 -25.50 -14.51 -28.09
N LEU A 22 -26.04 -15.52 -27.43
CA LEU A 22 -26.13 -15.58 -25.98
C LEU A 22 -24.74 -15.68 -25.33
N PHE A 23 -23.83 -16.45 -25.93
CA PHE A 23 -22.43 -16.51 -25.53
C PHE A 23 -21.72 -15.16 -25.73
N TYR A 24 -21.95 -14.48 -26.86
CA TYR A 24 -21.40 -13.15 -27.12
C TYR A 24 -21.89 -12.12 -26.09
N TYR A 25 -23.20 -12.06 -25.81
CA TYR A 25 -23.76 -11.16 -24.80
C TYR A 25 -23.26 -11.46 -23.39
N ILE A 26 -23.08 -12.73 -23.03
CA ILE A 26 -22.50 -13.12 -21.74
C ILE A 26 -21.03 -12.69 -21.66
N ALA A 27 -20.25 -12.91 -22.72
CA ALA A 27 -18.84 -12.51 -22.75
C ALA A 27 -18.66 -10.98 -22.64
N ASP A 28 -19.48 -10.22 -23.35
CA ASP A 28 -19.51 -8.75 -23.30
C ASP A 28 -19.92 -8.24 -21.91
N PHE A 29 -20.93 -8.86 -21.30
CA PHE A 29 -21.37 -8.56 -19.93
C PHE A 29 -20.28 -8.84 -18.89
N TRP A 30 -19.59 -9.98 -19.00
CA TRP A 30 -18.44 -10.33 -18.16
C TRP A 30 -17.26 -9.37 -18.34
N PHE A 31 -17.00 -8.95 -19.58
CA PHE A 31 -15.91 -8.03 -19.90
C PHE A 31 -16.16 -6.64 -19.29
N LYS A 32 -17.39 -6.13 -19.40
CA LYS A 32 -17.80 -4.84 -18.84
C LYS A 32 -17.85 -4.82 -17.31
N ASN A 33 -18.16 -5.93 -16.65
CA ASN A 33 -18.13 -6.03 -15.19
C ASN A 33 -16.69 -6.06 -14.62
N LYS A 34 -15.71 -6.54 -15.40
CA LYS A 34 -14.32 -6.65 -14.96
C LYS A 34 -13.63 -5.28 -14.81
N SER A 35 -14.06 -4.24 -15.52
CA SER A 35 -13.47 -2.90 -15.43
C SER A 35 -13.87 -2.14 -14.17
N LEU A 36 -15.11 -2.30 -13.69
CA LEU A 36 -15.61 -1.65 -12.47
C LEU A 36 -14.98 -2.23 -11.19
N ALA A 37 -14.69 -3.53 -11.17
CA ALA A 37 -13.98 -4.17 -10.06
C ALA A 37 -12.56 -3.61 -9.90
N LYS A 38 -11.90 -3.27 -11.00
CA LYS A 38 -10.56 -2.67 -10.99
C LYS A 38 -10.61 -1.24 -10.43
N GLU A 39 -11.52 -0.41 -10.94
CA GLU A 39 -11.71 0.97 -10.48
C GLU A 39 -12.17 1.06 -9.02
N SER A 40 -13.11 0.19 -8.61
CA SER A 40 -13.57 0.07 -7.23
C SER A 40 -12.47 -0.37 -6.26
N THR A 41 -11.51 -1.20 -6.71
CA THR A 41 -10.36 -1.60 -5.90
C THR A 41 -9.37 -0.45 -5.69
N TYR A 42 -9.17 0.44 -6.67
CA TYR A 42 -8.29 1.60 -6.53
C TYR A 42 -8.83 2.63 -5.52
N ILE A 43 -10.10 3.04 -5.63
CA ILE A 43 -10.74 3.99 -4.69
C ILE A 43 -10.85 3.45 -3.26
N VAL A 44 -11.03 2.13 -3.08
CA VAL A 44 -11.01 1.52 -1.74
C VAL A 44 -9.61 1.55 -1.13
N GLN A 45 -8.54 1.28 -1.90
CA GLN A 45 -7.17 1.38 -1.37
C GLN A 45 -6.77 2.81 -1.04
N GLU A 46 -7.14 3.80 -1.85
CA GLU A 46 -6.88 5.21 -1.56
C GLU A 46 -7.60 5.69 -0.29
N LYS A 47 -8.87 5.29 -0.11
CA LYS A 47 -9.66 5.58 1.09
C LYS A 47 -9.16 4.84 2.34
N THR A 48 -8.64 3.63 2.17
CA THR A 48 -8.06 2.84 3.27
C THR A 48 -6.70 3.40 3.67
N ASN A 49 -5.91 3.89 2.72
CA ASN A 49 -4.62 4.52 3.00
C ASN A 49 -4.80 5.88 3.67
N SER A 50 -5.79 6.67 3.26
CA SER A 50 -6.06 7.98 3.90
C SER A 50 -6.52 7.83 5.35
N THR A 51 -7.40 6.86 5.64
CA THR A 51 -7.85 6.57 7.01
C THR A 51 -6.73 6.00 7.89
N LYS A 52 -5.92 5.06 7.38
CA LYS A 52 -4.77 4.56 8.13
C LYS A 52 -3.73 5.63 8.43
N LEU A 53 -3.47 6.54 7.48
CA LEU A 53 -2.55 7.66 7.70
C LEU A 53 -3.08 8.63 8.75
N THR A 54 -4.39 8.94 8.74
CA THR A 54 -4.98 9.79 9.79
C THR A 54 -4.86 9.15 11.17
N ASP A 55 -5.07 7.84 11.28
CA ASP A 55 -4.94 7.12 12.55
C ASP A 55 -3.50 7.15 13.09
N ILE A 56 -2.51 7.03 12.18
CA ILE A 56 -1.09 7.16 12.52
C ILE A 56 -0.77 8.57 13.04
N PHE A 57 -1.22 9.62 12.34
CA PHE A 57 -0.98 10.99 12.78
C PHE A 57 -1.69 11.31 14.10
N GLU A 58 -2.89 10.77 14.31
CA GLU A 58 -3.58 10.87 15.59
C GLU A 58 -2.76 10.22 16.71
N ALA A 59 -2.24 9.00 16.49
CA ALA A 59 -1.40 8.30 17.45
C ALA A 59 -0.11 9.09 17.78
N ILE A 60 0.54 9.69 16.78
CA ILE A 60 1.71 10.56 16.98
C ILE A 60 1.35 11.76 17.88
N ASN A 61 0.20 12.39 17.63
CA ASN A 61 -0.27 13.54 18.41
C ASN A 61 -0.68 13.17 19.83
N ARG A 62 -1.18 11.95 20.06
CA ARG A 62 -1.50 11.44 21.41
C ARG A 62 -0.26 11.15 22.24
N GLY A 63 0.86 10.78 21.60
CA GLY A 63 2.12 10.48 22.30
C GLY A 63 2.05 9.27 23.24
N ASP A 64 1.11 8.35 23.00
CA ASP A 64 0.79 7.20 23.85
C ASP A 64 1.57 5.92 23.50
N GLY A 65 2.50 6.01 22.53
CA GLY A 65 3.28 4.87 22.04
C GLY A 65 2.51 3.92 21.12
N SER A 66 1.23 4.19 20.81
CA SER A 66 0.44 3.39 19.86
C SER A 66 0.88 3.56 18.41
N PHE A 67 1.72 4.56 18.13
CA PHE A 67 2.30 4.84 16.82
C PHE A 67 2.98 3.63 16.19
N MET A 68 3.97 3.04 16.87
CA MET A 68 4.83 2.01 16.26
C MET A 68 4.05 0.74 15.85
N PRO A 69 3.14 0.20 16.68
CA PRO A 69 2.25 -0.90 16.26
C PRO A 69 1.43 -0.55 15.02
N LEU A 70 0.80 0.64 14.97
CA LEU A 70 0.01 1.06 13.80
C LEU A 70 0.88 1.19 12.55
N PHE A 71 2.06 1.77 12.68
CA PHE A 71 3.03 1.86 11.59
C PHE A 71 3.44 0.47 11.08
N MET A 72 3.73 -0.49 11.96
CA MET A 72 4.07 -1.86 11.55
C MET A 72 2.93 -2.57 10.81
N THR A 73 1.67 -2.30 11.16
CA THR A 73 0.53 -2.85 10.40
C THR A 73 0.39 -2.25 9.00
N THR A 74 0.92 -1.04 8.81
CA THR A 74 0.85 -0.30 7.54
C THR A 74 2.06 -0.57 6.65
N ASP A 75 3.27 -0.58 7.22
CA ASP A 75 4.54 -0.74 6.50
C ASP A 75 5.52 -1.65 7.26
N SER A 76 5.12 -2.91 7.43
CA SER A 76 6.00 -3.94 8.01
C SER A 76 7.24 -4.22 7.14
N PHE A 77 7.13 -4.00 5.83
CA PHE A 77 8.23 -4.23 4.89
C PHE A 77 9.39 -3.28 5.17
N PHE A 78 9.12 -1.98 5.31
CA PHE A 78 10.15 -1.00 5.70
C PHE A 78 10.83 -1.37 7.01
N VAL A 79 10.06 -1.74 8.03
CA VAL A 79 10.59 -2.11 9.36
C VAL A 79 11.54 -3.30 9.26
N ASN A 80 11.14 -4.35 8.53
CA ASN A 80 11.97 -5.51 8.31
C ASN A 80 13.23 -5.14 7.51
N LYS A 81 13.09 -4.31 6.47
CA LYS A 81 14.20 -3.86 5.63
C LYS A 81 15.25 -3.08 6.43
N ILE A 82 14.80 -2.18 7.30
CA ILE A 82 15.71 -1.43 8.17
C ILE A 82 16.43 -2.37 9.16
N ARG A 83 15.74 -3.37 9.72
CA ARG A 83 16.37 -4.35 10.60
C ARG A 83 17.40 -5.23 9.87
N GLU A 84 17.14 -5.58 8.61
CA GLU A 84 18.12 -6.29 7.77
C GLU A 84 19.37 -5.44 7.49
N LEU A 85 19.17 -4.16 7.11
CA LEU A 85 20.27 -3.24 6.82
C LEU A 85 21.05 -2.84 8.08
N CYS A 86 20.35 -2.74 9.22
CA CYS A 86 20.90 -2.31 10.50
C CYS A 86 20.57 -3.33 11.60
N PRO A 87 21.23 -4.50 11.66
CA PRO A 87 20.91 -5.56 12.63
C PRO A 87 21.14 -5.15 14.10
N LYS A 88 21.89 -4.06 14.34
CA LYS A 88 22.12 -3.46 15.67
C LYS A 88 21.30 -2.18 15.90
N ILE A 89 20.22 -1.97 15.15
CA ILE A 89 19.33 -0.82 15.37
C ILE A 89 18.55 -0.99 16.68
N ASN A 90 18.46 0.06 17.47
CA ASN A 90 17.62 0.05 18.67
C ASN A 90 16.17 0.45 18.31
N ASP A 91 15.20 0.07 19.14
CA ASP A 91 13.79 0.37 18.91
C ASP A 91 13.52 1.88 18.81
N THR A 92 14.20 2.68 19.62
CA THR A 92 14.11 4.15 19.56
C THR A 92 14.65 4.72 18.24
N GLU A 93 15.70 4.11 17.69
CA GLU A 93 16.27 4.54 16.41
C GLU A 93 15.36 4.11 15.25
N LEU A 94 14.76 2.93 15.36
CA LEU A 94 13.79 2.40 14.40
C LEU A 94 12.51 3.24 14.38
N GLU A 95 12.02 3.68 15.54
CA GLU A 95 10.89 4.60 15.67
C GLU A 95 11.18 5.94 14.98
N VAL A 96 12.37 6.51 15.21
CA VAL A 96 12.79 7.73 14.50
C VAL A 96 12.87 7.50 12.99
N CYS A 97 13.35 6.34 12.51
CA CYS A 97 13.35 6.02 11.08
C CYS A 97 11.94 5.99 10.50
N ALA A 98 10.98 5.38 11.21
CA ALA A 98 9.58 5.34 10.80
C ALA A 98 8.97 6.75 10.70
N LEU A 99 9.23 7.62 11.69
CA LEU A 99 8.76 9.01 11.66
C LEU A 99 9.40 9.81 10.50
N ILE A 100 10.66 9.55 10.15
CA ILE A 100 11.32 10.18 8.99
C ILE A 100 10.69 9.71 7.67
N LYS A 101 10.37 8.41 7.54
CA LYS A 101 9.67 7.86 6.36
C LYS A 101 8.30 8.50 6.16
N LEU A 102 7.61 8.84 7.24
CA LEU A 102 6.35 9.59 7.22
C LEU A 102 6.51 11.08 6.89
N GLY A 103 7.74 11.56 6.70
CA GLY A 103 8.05 12.93 6.29
C GLY A 103 8.12 13.95 7.43
N LEU A 104 8.14 13.51 8.69
CA LEU A 104 8.23 14.44 9.81
C LEU A 104 9.60 15.13 9.85
N THR A 105 9.58 16.41 10.20
CA THR A 105 10.78 17.21 10.42
C THR A 105 11.46 16.82 11.74
N THR A 106 12.75 17.12 11.89
CA THR A 106 13.49 16.88 13.14
C THR A 106 12.81 17.54 14.36
N LYS A 107 12.13 18.67 14.16
CA LYS A 107 11.40 19.37 15.23
C LYS A 107 10.15 18.62 15.65
N GLU A 108 9.35 18.15 14.70
CA GLU A 108 8.14 17.37 14.97
C GLU A 108 8.48 16.03 15.62
N ILE A 109 9.53 15.36 15.15
CA ILE A 109 10.01 14.10 15.76
C ILE A 109 10.41 14.32 17.22
N ALA A 110 11.12 15.42 17.52
CA ALA A 110 11.53 15.75 18.88
C ALA A 110 10.31 15.93 19.80
N ILE A 111 9.26 16.60 19.32
CA ILE A 111 8.00 16.78 20.05
C ILE A 111 7.30 15.42 20.24
N ALA A 112 7.17 14.64 19.17
CA ALA A 112 6.46 13.35 19.17
C ALA A 112 7.11 12.32 20.10
N THR A 113 8.44 12.30 20.19
CA THR A 113 9.22 11.34 20.99
C THR A 113 9.63 11.90 22.35
N ASN A 114 9.08 13.05 22.77
CA ASN A 114 9.43 13.76 23.99
C ASN A 114 10.97 13.88 24.20
N SER A 115 11.68 14.19 23.13
CA SER A 115 13.13 14.22 23.05
C SER A 115 13.63 15.60 22.64
N THR A 116 14.91 15.88 22.84
CA THR A 116 15.49 17.15 22.38
C THR A 116 15.83 17.07 20.90
N TYR A 117 15.78 18.22 20.21
CA TYR A 117 16.21 18.33 18.80
C TYR A 117 17.59 17.71 18.57
N LYS A 118 18.55 18.00 19.45
CA LYS A 118 19.93 17.49 19.40
C LYS A 118 20.00 15.96 19.58
N ALA A 119 19.11 15.38 20.39
CA ALA A 119 19.02 13.92 20.53
C ALA A 119 18.58 13.27 19.21
N ILE A 120 17.58 13.86 18.53
CA ILE A 120 17.12 13.37 17.23
C ILE A 120 18.20 13.52 16.15
N GLU A 121 18.95 14.62 16.13
CA GLU A 121 20.09 14.77 15.22
C GLU A 121 21.17 13.70 15.47
N SER A 122 21.48 13.41 16.73
CA SER A 122 22.43 12.36 17.09
C SER A 122 21.95 10.98 16.64
N ILE A 123 20.65 10.68 16.78
CA ILE A 123 20.05 9.44 16.25
C ILE A 123 20.21 9.39 14.73
N LYS A 124 19.83 10.45 14.01
CA LYS A 124 19.97 10.52 12.54
C LYS A 124 21.41 10.32 12.09
N TYR A 125 22.38 10.87 12.82
CA TYR A 125 23.80 10.67 12.54
C TYR A 125 24.20 9.19 12.71
N ARG A 126 23.80 8.55 13.82
CA ARG A 126 24.10 7.13 14.06
C ARG A 126 23.44 6.23 13.03
N VAL A 127 22.18 6.49 12.67
CA VAL A 127 21.44 5.76 11.63
C VAL A 127 22.17 5.86 10.29
N ARG A 128 22.58 7.07 9.88
CA ARG A 128 23.37 7.26 8.64
C ARG A 128 24.66 6.44 8.66
N LYS A 129 25.39 6.44 9.78
CA LYS A 129 26.62 5.65 9.93
C LYS A 129 26.35 4.15 9.85
N LYS A 130 25.27 3.66 10.46
CA LYS A 130 24.88 2.24 10.39
C LYS A 130 24.48 1.82 8.96
N LEU A 131 23.83 2.71 8.22
CA LEU A 131 23.44 2.49 6.82
C LEU A 131 24.58 2.76 5.81
N ASN A 132 25.77 3.18 6.28
CA ASN A 132 26.89 3.61 5.44
C ASN A 132 26.51 4.68 4.40
N LEU A 133 25.61 5.62 4.76
CA LEU A 133 25.18 6.70 3.88
C LEU A 133 26.14 7.88 3.95
N ASP A 134 26.39 8.48 2.78
CA ASP A 134 27.14 9.72 2.69
C ASP A 134 26.33 10.92 3.21
N SER A 135 27.03 11.96 3.63
CA SER A 135 26.49 13.17 4.23
C SER A 135 25.53 13.94 3.31
N GLY A 136 25.73 13.87 1.99
CA GLY A 136 24.86 14.50 0.99
C GLY A 136 23.51 13.80 0.79
N ILE A 137 23.36 12.57 1.27
CA ILE A 137 22.13 11.78 1.06
C ILE A 137 21.05 12.23 2.05
N ASN A 138 19.91 12.64 1.51
CA ASN A 138 18.72 12.90 2.30
C ASN A 138 18.13 11.58 2.79
N LEU A 139 18.08 11.40 4.11
CA LEU A 139 17.64 10.16 4.74
C LEU A 139 16.16 9.84 4.45
N MET A 140 15.30 10.86 4.31
CA MET A 140 13.90 10.69 3.95
C MET A 140 13.77 10.19 2.51
N LEU A 141 14.55 10.74 1.58
CA LEU A 141 14.55 10.27 0.19
C LEU A 141 15.05 8.82 0.09
N PHE A 142 16.14 8.49 0.77
CA PHE A 142 16.63 7.12 0.85
C PHE A 142 15.58 6.15 1.40
N PHE A 143 14.87 6.55 2.46
CA PHE A 143 13.78 5.74 3.02
C PHE A 143 12.61 5.57 2.06
N ASN A 144 12.32 6.54 1.19
CA ASN A 144 11.25 6.42 0.20
C ASN A 144 11.58 5.45 -0.94
N GLU A 145 12.87 5.21 -1.22
CA GLU A 145 13.32 4.30 -2.28
C GLU A 145 13.36 2.82 -1.84
N ILE A 146 13.40 2.56 -0.53
CA ILE A 146 13.34 1.21 0.05
C ILE A 146 11.92 0.84 0.50
#